data_AF-A0A9Q3BH51-F1
#
_entry.id   AF-A0A9Q3BH51-F1
#
_cell.length_a   1.000
_cell.length_b   1.000
_cell.length_c   1.000
_cell.angle_alpha   90.00
_cell.angle_beta   90.00
_cell.angle_gamma   90.00
#
_symmetry.space_group_name_H-M   'P 1'
#
loop_
_entity.id
_entity.type
_entity.pdbx_description
1 polymer ?
#
loop_
_entity_poly.entity_id
_entity_poly.type
_entity_poly.pdbx_seq_one_letter_code
_entity_poly.pdbx_strand_id
1 'polypeptide(L)'
;MQNMTQIMANLKGASYASLFLIGRAEKWIEIYLSTLIHQDPAYLLNNWASFESQLFTLIGDPNEVGKAEAEVDSLRMKESGHVLLYSADFRSLV
;
A
#
# COMPACT_ATOMS: atom_id res chain seq x y z
N MET A 1 -20.52 1.85 16.18
CA MET A 1 -19.98 3.12 16.69
C MET A 1 -18.48 2.93 16.88
N GLN A 2 -17.65 3.49 15.99
CA GLN A 2 -16.19 3.40 16.13
C GLN A 2 -15.69 4.46 17.13
N ASN A 3 -14.58 4.17 17.82
CA ASN A 3 -14.07 5.01 18.90
C ASN A 3 -13.10 6.10 18.40
N MET A 4 -12.87 7.10 19.25
CA MET A 4 -12.02 8.27 18.99
C MET A 4 -10.57 7.90 18.63
N THR A 5 -10.08 6.77 19.13
CA THR A 5 -8.74 6.25 18.83
C THR A 5 -8.59 5.86 17.36
N GLN A 6 -9.59 5.18 16.78
CA GLN A 6 -9.56 4.79 15.38
C GLN A 6 -9.59 6.00 14.44
N ILE A 7 -10.37 7.02 14.81
CA ILE A 7 -10.44 8.29 14.09
C ILE A 7 -9.06 8.94 14.03
N MET A 8 -8.38 9.07 15.17
CA MET A 8 -7.06 9.69 15.23
C MET A 8 -5.99 8.91 14.45
N ALA A 9 -6.05 7.58 14.47
CA ALA A 9 -5.11 6.73 13.72
C ALA A 9 -5.23 6.96 12.21
N ASN A 10 -6.45 7.01 11.67
CA ASN A 10 -6.68 7.18 10.25
C ASN A 10 -6.36 8.60 9.78
N LEU A 11 -6.60 9.61 10.62
CA LEU A 11 -6.25 11.01 10.37
C LEU A 11 -4.72 11.20 10.29
N LYS A 12 -3.99 10.50 11.17
CA LYS A 12 -2.52 10.42 11.12
C LYS A 12 -2.04 9.74 9.83
N GLY A 13 -2.68 8.65 9.42
CA GLY A 13 -2.39 7.95 8.17
C GLY A 13 -2.58 8.82 6.93
N ALA A 14 -3.73 9.51 6.84
CA ALA A 14 -4.03 10.41 5.73
C ALA A 14 -3.06 11.61 5.65
N SER A 15 -2.74 12.22 6.80
CA SER A 15 -1.78 13.33 6.88
C SER A 15 -0.36 12.91 6.53
N TYR A 16 0.02 11.67 6.85
CA TYR A 16 1.31 11.12 6.46
C TYR A 16 1.35 10.81 4.96
N ALA A 17 0.28 10.19 4.41
CA ALA A 17 0.20 9.87 3.00
C ALA A 17 0.28 11.12 2.11
N SER A 18 -0.38 12.22 2.47
CA SER A 18 -0.35 13.46 1.68
C SER A 18 1.04 14.07 1.51
N LEU A 19 2.02 13.72 2.35
CA LEU A 19 3.41 14.16 2.18
C LEU A 19 4.11 13.51 0.98
N PHE A 20 3.59 12.37 0.50
CA PHE A 20 4.21 11.57 -0.56
C PHE A 20 3.35 11.49 -1.83
N LEU A 21 2.08 11.88 -1.75
CA LEU A 21 1.19 11.93 -2.91
C LEU A 21 1.43 13.21 -3.70
N ILE A 22 1.56 13.06 -5.02
CA ILE A 22 1.71 14.17 -5.97
C ILE A 22 0.70 14.06 -7.11
N GLY A 23 0.33 15.18 -7.73
CA GLY A 23 -0.44 15.20 -8.96
C GLY A 23 -1.92 14.79 -8.76
N ARG A 24 -2.38 13.72 -9.44
CA ARG A 24 -3.79 13.31 -9.34
C ARG A 24 -4.16 12.72 -7.99
N ALA A 25 -3.23 12.02 -7.34
CA ALA A 25 -3.47 11.42 -6.03
C ALA A 25 -3.52 12.48 -4.91
N GLU A 26 -2.71 13.54 -5.04
CA GLU A 26 -2.71 14.71 -4.15
C GLU A 26 -4.07 15.43 -4.17
N LYS A 27 -4.59 15.76 -5.36
CA LYS A 27 -5.91 16.41 -5.50
C LYS A 27 -7.05 15.59 -4.93
N TRP A 28 -6.92 14.26 -4.97
CA TRP A 28 -7.93 13.36 -4.43
C TRP A 28 -7.92 13.38 -2.90
N ILE A 29 -6.74 13.34 -2.27
CA ILE A 29 -6.61 13.38 -0.79
C ILE A 29 -6.89 14.78 -0.23
N GLU A 30 -6.66 15.84 -1.00
CA GLU A 30 -6.92 17.24 -0.60
C GLU A 30 -8.41 17.48 -0.28
N ILE A 31 -9.32 16.87 -1.03
CA ILE A 31 -10.76 16.92 -0.75
C ILE A 31 -11.08 16.25 0.61
N TYR A 32 -10.36 15.18 0.96
CA TYR A 32 -10.50 14.53 2.27
C TYR A 32 -9.91 15.39 3.41
N LEU A 33 -8.72 15.98 3.20
CA LEU A 33 -8.06 16.83 4.19
C LEU A 33 -8.80 18.15 4.45
N SER A 34 -9.45 18.71 3.42
CA SER A 34 -10.24 19.94 3.56
C SER A 34 -11.60 19.72 4.23
N THR A 35 -12.23 18.55 4.03
CA THR A 35 -13.49 18.19 4.70
C THR A 35 -13.30 17.79 6.17
N LEU A 36 -12.12 17.28 6.53
CA LEU A 36 -11.68 16.98 7.90
C LEU A 36 -11.79 18.17 8.87
N ILE A 37 -11.60 19.39 8.36
CA ILE A 37 -11.66 20.63 9.17
C ILE A 37 -13.11 20.97 9.54
N HIS A 38 -14.11 20.38 8.84
CA HIS A 38 -15.47 20.88 8.89
C HIS A 38 -16.59 19.88 9.17
N GLN A 39 -16.42 18.55 9.04
CA GLN A 39 -17.51 17.61 9.36
C GLN A 39 -17.07 16.15 9.57
N ASP A 40 -17.74 15.52 10.53
CA ASP A 40 -17.76 14.10 10.93
C ASP A 40 -16.63 13.16 10.40
N PRO A 41 -15.75 12.68 11.29
CA PRO A 41 -14.73 11.66 11.00
C PRO A 41 -15.24 10.38 10.33
N ALA A 42 -16.53 10.03 10.47
CA ALA A 42 -17.09 8.82 9.88
C ALA A 42 -17.03 8.79 8.35
N TYR A 43 -17.08 9.95 7.69
CA TYR A 43 -17.00 10.06 6.23
C TYR A 43 -15.63 9.64 5.68
N LEU A 44 -14.56 9.98 6.40
CA LEU A 44 -13.19 9.63 6.02
C LEU A 44 -12.90 8.15 6.17
N LEU A 45 -13.49 7.53 7.20
CA LEU A 45 -13.25 6.13 7.54
C LEU A 45 -13.92 5.17 6.56
N ASN A 46 -15.13 5.50 6.08
CA ASN A 46 -15.81 4.71 5.05
C ASN A 46 -15.07 4.75 3.71
N ASN A 47 -14.30 5.80 3.47
CA ASN A 47 -13.63 6.03 2.20
C ASN A 47 -12.13 5.70 2.22
N TRP A 48 -11.49 5.54 3.39
CA TRP A 48 -10.06 5.19 3.47
C TRP A 48 -9.75 3.81 2.88
N ALA A 49 -10.50 2.78 3.27
CA ALA A 49 -10.33 1.44 2.69
C ALA A 49 -10.60 1.45 1.17
N SER A 50 -11.56 2.27 0.72
CA SER A 50 -11.85 2.47 -0.70
C SER A 50 -10.72 3.23 -1.41
N PHE A 51 -10.05 4.16 -0.74
CA PHE A 51 -8.88 4.87 -1.24
C PHE A 51 -7.68 3.93 -1.40
N GLU A 52 -7.35 3.15 -0.37
CA GLU A 52 -6.27 2.14 -0.45
C GLU A 52 -6.54 1.13 -1.56
N SER A 53 -7.78 0.63 -1.67
CA SER A 53 -8.17 -0.30 -2.74
C SER A 53 -8.03 0.30 -4.14
N GLN A 54 -8.45 1.56 -4.33
CA GLN A 54 -8.27 2.27 -5.61
C GLN A 54 -6.80 2.54 -5.92
N LEU A 55 -6.01 2.89 -4.91
CA LEU A 55 -4.58 3.12 -5.07
C LEU A 55 -3.86 1.84 -5.49
N PHE A 56 -4.16 0.70 -4.84
CA PHE A 56 -3.62 -0.61 -5.22
C PHE A 56 -4.08 -1.04 -6.61
N THR A 57 -5.33 -0.74 -6.98
CA THR A 57 -5.83 -1.04 -8.34
C THR A 57 -5.12 -0.22 -9.41
N LEU A 58 -4.83 1.06 -9.14
CA LEU A 58 -4.23 1.98 -10.11
C LEU A 58 -2.71 1.83 -10.23
N ILE A 59 -2.04 1.55 -9.11
CA ILE A 59 -0.57 1.57 -9.02
C ILE A 59 0.01 0.15 -8.88
N GLY A 60 -0.81 -0.86 -8.55
CA GLY A 60 -0.34 -2.19 -8.12
C GLY A 60 -0.18 -2.26 -6.60
N ASP A 61 0.07 -3.45 -6.06
CA ASP A 61 0.39 -3.60 -4.64
C ASP A 61 1.78 -2.97 -4.38
N PRO A 62 1.91 -1.93 -3.53
CA PRO A 62 3.18 -1.28 -3.27
C PRO A 62 4.22 -2.21 -2.61
N ASN A 63 3.77 -3.34 -2.06
CA ASN A 63 4.65 -4.35 -1.49
C ASN A 63 5.11 -5.39 -2.52
N GLU A 64 4.65 -5.36 -3.77
CA GLU A 64 5.08 -6.32 -4.80
C GLU A 64 6.60 -6.33 -4.97
N VAL A 65 7.23 -5.15 -5.00
CA VAL A 65 8.68 -5.04 -5.15
C VAL A 65 9.40 -5.63 -3.92
N GLY A 66 9.00 -5.23 -2.71
CA GLY A 66 9.62 -5.75 -1.49
C GLY A 66 9.39 -7.25 -1.28
N LYS A 67 8.23 -7.76 -1.71
CA LYS A 67 7.92 -9.19 -1.70
C LYS A 67 8.77 -9.95 -2.71
N ALA A 68 8.91 -9.44 -3.93
CA ALA A 68 9.78 -10.03 -4.95
C ALA A 68 11.25 -10.04 -4.50
N GLU A 69 11.73 -8.95 -3.88
CA GLU A 69 13.07 -8.88 -3.29
C GLU A 69 13.27 -9.95 -2.21
N ALA A 70 12.31 -10.08 -1.28
CA ALA A 70 12.37 -11.09 -0.23
C ALA A 70 12.33 -12.53 -0.78
N GLU A 71 11.52 -12.78 -1.81
CA GLU A 71 11.44 -14.08 -2.48
C GLU A 71 12.76 -14.43 -3.19
N VAL A 72 13.40 -13.46 -3.87
CA VAL A 72 14.73 -13.61 -4.47
C VAL A 72 15.82 -13.85 -3.40
N ASP A 73 15.80 -13.11 -2.29
CA ASP A 73 16.78 -13.29 -1.19
C ASP A 73 16.65 -14.66 -0.52
N SER A 74 15.42 -15.20 -0.50
CA SER A 74 15.12 -16.53 0.03
C SER A 74 15.52 -17.67 -0.93
N LEU A 75 15.77 -17.37 -2.21
CA LEU A 75 16.18 -18.37 -3.18
C LEU A 75 17.53 -18.96 -2.78
N ARG A 76 17.56 -20.28 -2.69
CA ARG A 76 18.75 -21.05 -2.39
C ARG A 76 18.85 -22.18 -3.40
N MET A 77 20.01 -22.31 -4.04
CA MET A 77 20.32 -23.50 -4.81
C MET A 77 20.52 -24.65 -3.83
N LYS A 78 19.73 -25.72 -3.96
CA LYS A 78 19.89 -26.93 -3.11
C LYS A 78 21.26 -27.57 -3.36
N GLU A 79 21.86 -28.22 -2.36
CA GLU A 79 23.17 -28.89 -2.48
C GLU A 79 23.23 -29.94 -3.60
N SER A 80 22.08 -30.55 -3.94
CA SER A 80 21.91 -31.47 -5.07
C SER A 80 21.20 -30.86 -6.29
N GLY A 81 20.97 -29.54 -6.27
CA GLY A 81 20.15 -28.84 -7.25
C GLY A 81 20.87 -28.61 -8.58
N HIS A 82 20.24 -29.02 -9.67
CA HIS A 82 20.68 -28.63 -11.02
C HIS A 82 20.50 -27.12 -11.22
N VAL A 83 21.52 -26.44 -11.75
CA VAL A 83 21.50 -25.01 -12.11
C VAL A 83 20.27 -24.63 -12.96
N LEU A 84 19.80 -25.56 -13.79
CA LEU A 84 18.60 -25.38 -14.61
C LEU A 84 17.32 -25.21 -13.77
N LEU A 85 17.19 -25.94 -12.66
CA LEU A 85 16.03 -25.81 -11.76
C LEU A 85 16.06 -24.48 -11.02
N TYR A 86 17.23 -24.10 -10.48
CA TYR A 86 17.41 -22.79 -9.86
C TYR A 86 17.11 -21.63 -10.84
N SER A 87 17.55 -21.77 -12.10
CA SER A 87 17.28 -20.77 -13.14
C SER A 87 15.81 -20.70 -13.53
N ALA A 88 15.09 -21.82 -13.48
CA ALA A 88 13.65 -21.86 -13.72
C ALA A 88 12.89 -21.21 -12.56
N ASP A 89 13.26 -21.53 -11.32
CA ASP A 89 12.67 -20.95 -10.11
C ASP A 89 12.89 -19.42 -10.08
N PHE A 90 14.11 -18.95 -10.36
CA PHE A 90 14.41 -17.53 -10.45
C PHE A 90 13.57 -16.82 -11.52
N ARG A 91 13.44 -17.41 -12.73
CA ARG A 91 12.61 -16.85 -13.81
C ARG A 91 11.10 -16.84 -13.51
N SER A 92 10.65 -17.59 -12.51
CA SER A 92 9.24 -17.56 -12.11
C SER A 92 8.92 -16.39 -11.18
N LEU A 93 9.94 -15.72 -10.63
CA LEU A 93 9.79 -14.58 -9.71
C LEU A 93 9.94 -13.20 -10.38
N VAL A 94 10.46 -13.15 -11.61
CA VAL A 94 10.71 -11.93 -12.40
C VAL A 94 10.02 -12.01 -13.75
#